data_AF-A0AAU4T7S8-F1
#
_entry.id   AF-A0AAU4T7S8-F1
#
_cell.length_a   1.000
_cell.length_b   1.000
_cell.length_c   1.000
_cell.angle_alpha   90.00
_cell.angle_beta   90.00
_cell.angle_gamma   90.00
#
_symmetry.space_group_name_H-M   'P 1'
#
loop_
_entity.id
_entity.type
_entity.pdbx_description
1 polymer ?
#
loop_
_entity_poly.entity_id
_entity_poly.type
_entity_poly.pdbx_seq_one_letter_code
_entity_poly.pdbx_strand_id
1 'polypeptide(L)'
;MDPAEIDTGSLRGDFHAMAVREDDCSMEQDTALMRSLVMAVHNSPELLQEFREWLIEPEMAEINKVLQRAVERGEIRADNPAIEYVLHMMLGAFVARNLIDGLPPTQEFLLSYVNAVVLPALGA
;
A
#
# COMPACT_ATOMS: atom_id res chain seq x y z
N MET A 1 -5.95 6.51 -15.75
CA MET A 1 -4.65 5.97 -16.20
C MET A 1 -4.44 4.67 -15.46
N ASP A 2 -4.14 3.58 -16.18
CA ASP A 2 -4.03 2.24 -15.59
C ASP A 2 -2.91 2.23 -14.52
N PRO A 3 -3.17 1.85 -13.26
CA PRO A 3 -2.13 1.67 -12.25
C PRO A 3 -0.96 0.79 -12.70
N ALA A 4 -1.20 -0.12 -13.64
CA ALA A 4 -0.19 -1.02 -14.21
C ALA A 4 0.93 -0.32 -15.00
N GLU A 5 0.86 1.00 -15.26
CA GLU A 5 1.86 1.77 -16.03
C GLU A 5 2.89 2.52 -15.19
N ILE A 6 2.85 2.48 -13.84
CA ILE A 6 3.83 3.20 -13.02
C ILE A 6 5.21 2.55 -13.18
N ASP A 7 6.03 3.02 -14.10
CA ASP A 7 7.42 2.60 -14.30
C ASP A 7 8.33 3.81 -14.41
N THR A 8 8.76 4.32 -13.27
CA THR A 8 9.70 5.44 -13.22
C THR A 8 11.14 5.02 -13.50
N GLY A 9 11.40 3.71 -13.61
CA GLY A 9 12.73 3.13 -13.75
C GLY A 9 13.47 2.87 -12.43
N SER A 10 12.82 3.08 -11.27
CA SER A 10 13.37 2.72 -9.95
C SER A 10 12.27 2.41 -8.95
N LEU A 11 12.50 1.47 -8.03
CA LEU A 11 11.57 1.10 -6.99
C LEU A 11 11.16 2.29 -6.11
N ARG A 12 12.14 3.13 -5.76
CA ARG A 12 11.91 4.37 -5.00
C ARG A 12 10.99 5.33 -5.76
N GLY A 13 11.24 5.52 -7.06
CA GLY A 13 10.40 6.36 -7.90
C GLY A 13 9.00 5.79 -8.06
N ASP A 14 8.86 4.46 -8.18
CA ASP A 14 7.58 3.78 -8.34
C ASP A 14 6.72 3.98 -7.09
N PHE A 15 7.26 3.74 -5.88
CA PHE A 15 6.54 4.05 -4.64
C PHE A 15 6.21 5.53 -4.47
N HIS A 16 7.11 6.44 -4.89
CA HIS A 16 6.84 7.86 -4.84
C HIS A 16 5.70 8.25 -5.78
N ALA A 17 5.66 7.70 -6.99
CA ALA A 17 4.58 7.92 -7.94
C ALA A 17 3.24 7.33 -7.47
N MET A 18 3.26 6.20 -6.77
CA MET A 18 2.08 5.65 -6.11
C MET A 18 1.56 6.60 -5.01
N ALA A 19 2.44 7.10 -4.14
CA ALA A 19 2.05 7.96 -3.02
C ALA A 19 1.49 9.32 -3.46
N VAL A 20 2.00 9.89 -4.56
CA VAL A 20 1.54 11.21 -5.08
C VAL A 20 0.24 11.10 -5.88
N ARG A 21 -0.17 9.89 -6.32
CA ARG A 21 -1.43 9.67 -7.03
C ARG A 21 -2.65 9.75 -6.12
N GLU A 22 -2.51 9.32 -4.88
CA GLU A 22 -3.60 9.35 -3.92
C GLU A 22 -3.79 10.77 -3.42
N ASP A 23 -4.89 11.43 -3.83
CA ASP A 23 -5.28 12.71 -3.24
C ASP A 23 -5.59 12.49 -1.75
N ASP A 24 -5.21 13.42 -0.88
CA ASP A 24 -5.41 13.31 0.57
C ASP A 24 -6.91 13.11 0.89
N CYS A 25 -7.80 13.70 0.09
CA CYS A 25 -9.26 13.49 0.20
C CYS A 25 -9.67 12.06 -0.13
N SER A 26 -9.01 11.41 -1.09
CA SER A 26 -9.26 10.01 -1.45
C SER A 26 -8.77 9.09 -0.33
N MET A 27 -7.55 9.32 0.18
CA MET A 27 -6.98 8.53 1.29
C MET A 27 -7.88 8.58 2.53
N GLU A 28 -8.42 9.75 2.86
CA GLU A 28 -9.33 9.92 3.98
C GLU A 28 -10.67 9.17 3.75
N GLN A 29 -11.23 9.23 2.54
CA GLN A 29 -12.43 8.48 2.18
C GLN A 29 -12.20 6.97 2.22
N ASP A 30 -11.11 6.49 1.65
CA ASP A 30 -10.74 5.07 1.63
C ASP A 30 -10.53 4.57 3.06
N THR A 31 -9.88 5.36 3.92
CA THR A 31 -9.72 5.05 5.34
C THR A 31 -11.06 4.99 6.07
N ALA A 32 -11.98 5.92 5.80
CA ALA A 32 -13.31 5.92 6.41
C ALA A 32 -14.16 4.72 5.95
N LEU A 33 -14.05 4.34 4.67
CA LEU A 33 -14.63 3.12 4.10
C LEU A 33 -14.07 1.88 4.79
N MET A 34 -12.75 1.75 4.86
CA MET A 34 -12.05 0.66 5.56
C MET A 34 -12.53 0.50 7.00
N ARG A 35 -12.61 1.61 7.75
CA ARG A 35 -13.09 1.60 9.14
C ARG A 35 -14.54 1.12 9.24
N SER A 36 -15.40 1.59 8.35
CA SER A 36 -16.81 1.21 8.31
C SER A 36 -16.98 -0.27 7.94
N LEU A 37 -16.16 -0.75 7.00
CA LEU A 37 -16.12 -2.14 6.56
C LEU A 37 -15.60 -3.08 7.64
N VAL A 38 -14.53 -2.74 8.35
CA VAL A 38 -14.04 -3.53 9.50
C VAL A 38 -15.13 -3.70 10.57
N MET A 39 -15.96 -2.68 10.81
CA MET A 39 -17.11 -2.79 11.72
C MET A 39 -18.25 -3.64 11.14
N ALA A 40 -18.48 -3.59 9.83
CA ALA A 40 -19.56 -4.33 9.15
C ALA A 40 -19.23 -5.83 8.93
N VAL A 41 -17.95 -6.14 8.69
CA VAL A 41 -17.42 -7.50 8.46
C VAL A 41 -17.72 -8.44 9.63
N HIS A 42 -17.75 -7.92 10.87
CA HIS A 42 -18.15 -8.72 12.03
C HIS A 42 -19.58 -9.27 11.94
N ASN A 43 -20.43 -8.70 11.09
CA ASN A 43 -21.84 -9.06 10.95
C ASN A 43 -22.16 -9.76 9.60
N SER A 44 -21.24 -9.79 8.64
CA SER A 44 -21.44 -10.47 7.34
C SER A 44 -20.10 -10.94 6.73
N PRO A 45 -19.81 -12.25 6.79
CA PRO A 45 -18.63 -12.84 6.14
C PRO A 45 -18.60 -12.67 4.61
N GLU A 46 -19.76 -12.54 3.97
CA GLU A 46 -19.89 -12.34 2.53
C GLU A 46 -19.37 -10.97 2.10
N LEU A 47 -19.65 -9.92 2.89
CA LEU A 47 -19.10 -8.58 2.67
C LEU A 47 -17.57 -8.54 2.80
N LEU A 48 -16.99 -9.36 3.68
CA LEU A 48 -15.53 -9.48 3.80
C LEU A 48 -14.90 -10.07 2.55
N GLN A 49 -15.55 -11.09 1.96
CA GLN A 49 -15.05 -11.72 0.75
C GLN A 49 -15.11 -10.76 -0.43
N GLU A 50 -16.24 -10.08 -0.64
CA GLU A 50 -16.37 -9.06 -1.68
C GLU A 50 -15.35 -7.94 -1.48
N PHE A 51 -15.19 -7.46 -0.24
CA PHE A 51 -14.20 -6.43 0.08
C PHE A 51 -12.76 -6.86 -0.29
N ARG A 52 -12.39 -8.11 0.02
CA ARG A 52 -11.08 -8.65 -0.33
C ARG A 52 -10.86 -8.69 -1.84
N GLU A 53 -11.84 -9.19 -2.57
CA GLU A 53 -11.77 -9.32 -4.04
C GLU A 53 -11.72 -7.96 -4.74
N TRP A 54 -12.50 -6.98 -4.26
CA TRP A 54 -12.65 -5.70 -4.95
C TRP A 54 -11.64 -4.64 -4.54
N LEU A 55 -11.13 -4.67 -3.30
CA LEU A 55 -10.16 -3.67 -2.83
C LEU A 55 -8.77 -4.24 -2.57
N ILE A 56 -8.66 -5.38 -1.89
CA ILE A 56 -7.35 -5.88 -1.47
C ILE A 56 -6.60 -6.55 -2.62
N GLU A 57 -7.24 -7.44 -3.36
CA GLU A 57 -6.59 -8.20 -4.45
C GLU A 57 -6.03 -7.32 -5.58
N PRO A 58 -6.71 -6.25 -6.04
CA PRO A 58 -6.14 -5.31 -7.00
C PRO A 58 -4.87 -4.63 -6.46
N GLU A 59 -4.90 -4.11 -5.24
CA GLU A 59 -3.74 -3.47 -4.61
C GLU A 59 -2.58 -4.45 -4.42
N MET A 60 -2.86 -5.70 -4.04
CA MET A 60 -1.85 -6.76 -3.99
C MET A 60 -1.19 -6.97 -5.35
N ALA A 61 -1.99 -7.05 -6.42
CA ALA A 61 -1.49 -7.30 -7.76
C ALA A 61 -0.59 -6.15 -8.25
N GLU A 62 -0.97 -4.90 -7.96
CA GLU A 62 -0.19 -3.72 -8.33
C GLU A 62 1.15 -3.64 -7.58
N ILE A 63 1.15 -3.84 -6.25
CA ILE A 63 2.39 -3.91 -5.47
C ILE A 63 3.28 -5.03 -5.98
N ASN A 64 2.73 -6.22 -6.26
CA ASN A 64 3.51 -7.33 -6.77
C ASN A 64 4.17 -7.02 -8.12
N LYS A 65 3.49 -6.31 -9.04
CA LYS A 65 4.09 -5.88 -10.31
C LYS A 65 5.25 -4.89 -10.11
N VAL A 66 5.12 -3.94 -9.19
CA VAL A 66 6.19 -2.99 -8.86
C VAL A 66 7.40 -3.72 -8.27
N LEU A 67 7.17 -4.61 -7.31
CA LEU A 67 8.23 -5.40 -6.68
C LEU A 67 8.90 -6.36 -7.66
N GLN A 68 8.13 -7.01 -8.54
CA GLN A 68 8.67 -7.88 -9.58
C GLN A 68 9.63 -7.12 -10.50
N ARG A 69 9.25 -5.92 -10.96
CA ARG A 69 10.14 -5.11 -11.81
C ARG A 69 11.39 -4.67 -11.07
N ALA A 70 11.28 -4.33 -9.79
CA ALA A 70 12.46 -4.03 -8.97
C ALA A 70 13.40 -5.23 -8.80
N VAL A 71 12.87 -6.45 -8.70
CA VAL A 71 13.67 -7.69 -8.74
C VAL A 71 14.34 -7.85 -10.11
N GLU A 72 13.60 -7.67 -11.21
CA GLU A 72 14.11 -7.80 -12.58
C GLU A 72 15.22 -6.77 -12.87
N ARG A 73 15.12 -5.57 -12.31
CA ARG A 73 16.14 -4.51 -12.38
C ARG A 73 17.32 -4.74 -11.42
N GLY A 74 17.21 -5.70 -10.50
CA GLY A 74 18.24 -6.00 -9.49
C GLY A 74 18.30 -5.00 -8.33
N GLU A 75 17.27 -4.19 -8.14
CA GLU A 75 17.18 -3.24 -7.02
C GLU A 75 16.90 -3.94 -5.68
N ILE A 76 16.19 -5.07 -5.71
CA ILE A 76 15.90 -5.90 -4.55
C ILE A 76 16.19 -7.37 -4.84
N ARG A 77 16.57 -8.14 -3.83
CA ARG A 77 16.80 -9.59 -3.99
C ARG A 77 15.46 -10.32 -4.08
N ALA A 78 15.34 -11.27 -5.02
CA ALA A 78 14.14 -12.07 -5.22
C ALA A 78 13.73 -12.90 -3.98
N ASP A 79 14.70 -13.25 -3.13
CA ASP A 79 14.50 -13.99 -1.89
C ASP A 79 14.35 -13.07 -0.66
N ASN A 80 14.16 -11.76 -0.86
CA ASN A 80 13.95 -10.85 0.26
C ASN A 80 12.60 -11.16 0.95
N PRO A 81 12.60 -11.59 2.23
CA PRO A 81 11.38 -11.97 2.93
C PRO A 81 10.41 -10.80 3.12
N ALA A 82 10.87 -9.55 3.06
CA ALA A 82 10.02 -8.37 3.21
C ALA A 82 9.01 -8.21 2.05
N ILE A 83 9.26 -8.82 0.89
CA ILE A 83 8.38 -8.74 -0.29
C ILE A 83 6.93 -9.15 0.06
N GLU A 84 6.75 -10.25 0.80
CA GLU A 84 5.44 -10.77 1.20
C GLU A 84 4.69 -9.84 2.16
N TYR A 85 5.40 -8.93 2.83
CA TYR A 85 4.85 -8.06 3.87
C TYR A 85 4.68 -6.61 3.41
N VAL A 86 5.01 -6.26 2.17
CA VAL A 86 4.93 -4.85 1.70
C VAL A 86 3.53 -4.29 1.86
N LEU A 87 2.51 -4.99 1.37
CA LEU A 87 1.14 -4.50 1.51
C LEU A 87 0.70 -4.44 2.98
N HIS A 88 1.11 -5.42 3.80
CA HIS A 88 0.85 -5.42 5.24
C HIS A 88 1.49 -4.20 5.93
N MET A 89 2.72 -3.85 5.58
CA MET A 89 3.44 -2.69 6.11
C MET A 89 2.73 -1.39 5.71
N MET A 90 2.28 -1.29 4.47
CA MET A 90 1.55 -0.13 3.96
C MET A 90 0.20 0.00 4.68
N LEU A 91 -0.69 -0.99 4.56
CA LEU A 91 -2.01 -0.98 5.20
C LEU A 91 -1.92 -0.80 6.72
N GLY A 92 -0.94 -1.45 7.36
CA GLY A 92 -0.66 -1.29 8.77
C GLY A 92 -0.32 0.14 9.14
N ALA A 93 0.45 0.87 8.32
CA ALA A 93 0.77 2.27 8.55
C ALA A 93 -0.47 3.18 8.48
N PHE A 94 -1.34 2.95 7.50
CA PHE A 94 -2.62 3.68 7.39
C PHE A 94 -3.48 3.52 8.65
N VAL A 95 -3.69 2.27 9.07
CA VAL A 95 -4.50 1.95 10.25
C VAL A 95 -3.83 2.48 11.54
N ALA A 96 -2.53 2.25 11.69
CA ALA A 96 -1.78 2.63 12.88
C ALA A 96 -1.72 4.16 13.04
N ARG A 97 -1.51 4.93 11.97
CA ARG A 97 -1.49 6.40 12.05
C ARG A 97 -2.81 6.95 12.57
N ASN A 98 -3.93 6.46 12.03
CA ASN A 98 -5.25 6.86 12.51
C ASN A 98 -5.47 6.51 13.98
N LEU A 99 -5.01 5.33 14.40
CA LEU A 99 -5.21 4.85 15.77
C LEU A 99 -4.28 5.53 16.79
N ILE A 100 -3.02 5.75 16.44
CA ILE A 100 -1.97 6.26 17.33
C ILE A 100 -2.01 7.79 17.36
N ASP A 101 -2.05 8.42 16.18
CA ASP A 101 -1.92 9.87 16.05
C ASP A 101 -3.29 10.57 15.98
N GLY A 102 -4.37 9.82 15.72
CA GLY A 102 -5.70 10.40 15.49
C GLY A 102 -5.79 11.22 14.20
N LEU A 103 -4.85 11.02 13.28
CA LEU A 103 -4.72 11.77 12.03
C LEU A 103 -4.92 10.86 10.83
N PRO A 104 -5.56 11.36 9.75
CA PRO A 104 -5.65 10.61 8.51
C PRO A 104 -4.25 10.40 7.89
N PRO A 105 -4.08 9.39 7.04
CA PRO A 105 -2.90 9.27 6.18
C PRO A 105 -2.85 10.47 5.23
N THR A 106 -1.64 10.87 4.87
CA THR A 106 -1.38 11.97 3.93
C THR A 106 -0.25 11.54 3.01
N GLN A 107 -0.15 12.15 1.82
CA GLN A 107 0.95 11.87 0.90
C GLN A 107 2.32 12.02 1.58
N GLU A 108 2.52 13.10 2.36
CA GLU A 108 3.77 13.36 3.08
C GLU A 108 4.15 12.22 4.03
N PHE A 109 3.17 11.70 4.78
CA PHE A 109 3.40 10.58 5.68
C PHE A 109 3.72 9.31 4.93
N LEU A 110 2.99 9.02 3.86
CA LEU A 110 3.21 7.81 3.07
C LEU A 110 4.60 7.81 2.46
N LEU A 111 5.02 8.95 1.88
CA LEU A 111 6.37 9.16 1.37
C LEU A 111 7.43 8.99 2.46
N SER A 112 7.22 9.59 3.64
CA SER A 112 8.14 9.43 4.76
C SER A 112 8.22 7.98 5.24
N TYR A 113 7.10 7.28 5.34
CA TYR A 113 7.03 5.90 5.82
C TYR A 113 7.67 4.92 4.83
N VAL A 114 7.41 5.08 3.53
CA VAL A 114 8.07 4.30 2.47
C VAL A 114 9.59 4.43 2.58
N ASN A 115 10.10 5.65 2.72
CA ASN A 115 11.53 5.91 2.81
C ASN A 115 12.16 5.39 4.10
N ALA A 116 11.43 5.44 5.23
CA ALA A 116 11.96 5.08 6.54
C ALA A 116 11.82 3.58 6.88
N VAL A 117 10.84 2.89 6.29
CA VAL A 117 10.46 1.52 6.69
C VAL A 117 10.46 0.57 5.51
N VAL A 118 9.70 0.88 4.45
CA VAL A 118 9.44 -0.08 3.36
C VAL A 118 10.70 -0.30 2.51
N LEU A 119 11.31 0.76 2.00
CA LEU A 119 12.51 0.66 1.17
C LEU A 119 13.69 0.05 1.93
N PRO A 120 14.00 0.45 3.19
CA PRO A 120 15.02 -0.20 3.99
C PRO A 120 14.77 -1.70 4.22
N ALA A 121 13.53 -2.13 4.46
CA ALA A 121 13.20 -3.55 4.61
C ALA A 121 13.45 -4.34 3.31
N LEU A 122 13.26 -3.69 2.16
CA LEU A 122 13.55 -4.26 0.85
C LEU A 122 15.05 -4.21 0.47
N GLY A 123 15.86 -3.46 1.22
CA GLY A 123 17.28 -3.24 0.96
C GLY A 123 17.56 -2.18 -0.10
N ALA A 124 16.62 -1.25 -0.32
CA ALA A 124 16.63 -0.20 -1.35
C ALA A 124 16.58 1.24 -0.80
#